data_AF-A0A932D093-F1
#
_entry.id   AF-A0A932D093-F1
#
_cell.length_a   1.000
_cell.length_b   1.000
_cell.length_c   1.000
_cell.angle_alpha   90.00
_cell.angle_beta   90.00
_cell.angle_gamma   90.00
#
_symmetry.space_group_name_H-M   'P 1'
#
loop_
_entity.id
_entity.type
_entity.pdbx_description
1 polymer ?
#
loop_
_entity_poly.entity_id
_entity_poly.type
_entity_poly.pdbx_seq_one_letter_code
_entity_poly.pdbx_strand_id
1 'polypeptide(L)'
;MTVLAACTSFTTVGPTSDAGVDCEGLRCPAGQVCVQGACIPGDPCAGVACEEAQICSSGRCVDRDADEDGDGYGAALDCDDQDPEVVQDSQFPCSSPCGDGSRTCRDGTWTDCDAPSDCTCSPGEKREELCGRCGVAVRQCDGGGEWSEPEGCEDEQGDCSPGSVGEQTCGNCGTRSRSCSDDCRWNGWEDCEGEHGCEPGSVESRPCGLCGSQTRTCTDDCEWTSWSACGGEGVCAAGTVQTQACGNCEAGSQSRTCANDCSWGAWGSCSGAGVCDPGDWGDWGCWDGECGHRVCRDDCSWGGCVSSGPC
;
A
#
# COMPACT_ATOMS: atom_id res chain seq x y z
N MET A 1 49.29 59.85 52.52
CA MET A 1 48.28 60.20 51.50
C MET A 1 48.13 58.96 50.64
N THR A 2 47.35 57.96 51.04
CA THR A 2 45.87 57.96 51.12
C THR A 2 45.24 58.19 49.75
N VAL A 3 44.35 57.26 49.37
CA VAL A 3 43.17 57.31 48.47
C VAL A 3 43.24 56.09 47.53
N LEU A 4 42.63 54.96 47.91
CA LEU A 4 41.21 54.57 47.76
C LEU A 4 40.90 53.93 46.39
N ALA A 5 40.58 52.63 46.46
CA ALA A 5 39.46 51.93 45.84
C ALA A 5 39.12 52.13 44.34
N ALA A 6 39.13 51.02 43.59
CA ALA A 6 37.90 50.47 43.01
C ALA A 6 38.13 49.01 42.58
N CYS A 7 37.57 48.07 43.35
CA CYS A 7 37.29 46.72 42.87
C CYS A 7 36.04 46.79 41.98
N THR A 8 36.17 46.49 40.69
CA THR A 8 35.03 46.12 39.85
C THR A 8 34.85 44.62 39.91
N SER A 9 33.87 44.20 40.70
CA SER A 9 33.38 42.83 40.81
C SER A 9 32.80 42.39 39.46
N PHE A 10 33.45 41.42 38.81
CA PHE A 10 32.82 40.61 37.78
C PHE A 10 32.18 39.43 38.52
N THR A 11 30.86 39.47 38.70
CA THR A 11 30.10 38.33 39.19
C THR A 11 30.04 37.32 38.05
N THR A 12 31.00 36.40 38.03
CA THR A 12 30.80 35.14 37.32
C THR A 12 29.70 34.40 38.06
N VAL A 13 28.53 34.34 37.44
CA VAL A 13 27.50 33.35 37.76
C VAL A 13 28.18 32.00 37.56
N GLY A 14 28.58 31.36 38.64
CA GLY A 14 28.97 29.95 38.58
C GLY A 14 27.76 29.14 38.11
N PRO A 15 27.94 28.04 37.35
CA PRO A 15 26.88 27.07 37.24
C PRO A 15 26.62 26.58 38.66
N THR A 16 25.46 26.91 39.21
CA THR A 16 24.95 26.24 40.39
C THR A 16 24.83 24.78 40.03
N SER A 17 25.73 23.99 40.61
CA SER A 17 25.49 22.60 40.94
C SER A 17 24.06 22.43 41.46
N ASP A 18 23.40 21.40 40.94
CA ASP A 18 22.37 20.63 41.64
C ASP A 18 21.00 21.32 41.80
N ALA A 19 20.27 21.42 40.68
CA ALA A 19 18.83 21.21 40.73
C ALA A 19 18.61 19.78 40.22
N GLY A 20 18.32 18.86 41.14
CA GLY A 20 17.70 17.59 40.77
C GLY A 20 16.55 17.91 39.82
N VAL A 21 16.54 17.26 38.66
CA VAL A 21 15.54 17.53 37.63
C VAL A 21 14.23 16.96 38.16
N ASP A 22 13.48 17.77 38.91
CA ASP A 22 12.20 17.37 39.45
C ASP A 22 11.11 17.50 38.39
N CYS A 23 10.08 16.69 38.53
CA CYS A 23 8.92 16.66 37.63
C CYS A 23 7.99 17.89 37.75
N GLU A 24 8.45 18.95 38.41
CA GLU A 24 7.65 20.13 38.70
C GLU A 24 7.48 20.97 37.41
N GLY A 25 6.29 20.86 36.82
CA GLY A 25 5.92 21.59 35.60
C GLY A 25 6.12 20.82 34.29
N LEU A 26 6.71 19.61 34.33
CA LEU A 26 6.83 18.73 33.16
C LEU A 26 5.52 17.96 32.95
N ARG A 27 4.87 18.19 31.80
CA ARG A 27 3.69 17.42 31.38
C ARG A 27 4.09 16.37 30.37
N CYS A 28 4.05 15.11 30.79
CA CYS A 28 4.34 14.00 29.90
C CYS A 28 3.18 13.71 28.94
N PRO A 29 3.48 13.23 27.71
CA PRO A 29 2.52 12.61 26.81
C PRO A 29 1.63 11.56 27.48
N ALA A 30 0.45 11.30 26.91
CA ALA A 30 -0.46 10.29 27.43
C ALA A 30 0.23 8.92 27.50
N GLY A 31 0.11 8.23 28.64
CA GLY A 31 0.77 6.94 28.89
C GLY A 31 2.20 7.04 29.41
N GLN A 32 2.72 8.24 29.68
CA GLN A 32 4.04 8.45 30.27
C GLN A 32 3.94 9.08 31.66
N VAL A 33 4.87 8.70 32.55
CA VAL A 33 5.04 9.30 33.89
C VAL A 33 6.36 10.03 33.95
N CYS A 34 6.38 11.16 34.65
CA CYS A 34 7.62 11.86 34.88
C CYS A 34 8.38 11.19 36.04
N VAL A 35 9.61 10.79 35.80
CA VAL A 35 10.56 10.31 36.80
C VAL A 35 11.88 11.04 36.60
N GLN A 36 12.37 11.74 37.63
CA GLN A 36 13.61 12.51 37.59
C GLN A 36 13.70 13.46 36.37
N GLY A 37 12.60 14.13 36.02
CA GLY A 37 12.58 15.14 34.98
C GLY A 37 12.55 14.60 33.55
N ALA A 38 12.41 13.28 33.38
CA ALA A 38 12.21 12.63 32.09
C ALA A 38 10.82 11.96 32.02
N CYS A 39 10.20 12.00 30.84
CA CYS A 39 8.96 11.28 30.59
C CYS A 39 9.26 9.87 30.11
N ILE A 40 9.06 8.90 30.99
CA ILE A 40 9.22 7.48 30.70
C ILE A 40 7.84 6.84 30.49
N PRO A 41 7.72 5.75 29.71
CA PRO A 41 6.49 4.95 29.69
C PRO A 41 6.02 4.68 31.12
N GLY A 42 4.78 5.05 31.41
CA GLY A 42 4.16 4.79 32.69
C GLY A 42 3.85 3.32 32.83
N ASP A 43 3.97 2.81 34.06
CA ASP A 43 3.43 1.49 34.37
C ASP A 43 1.93 1.49 34.00
N PRO A 44 1.51 0.69 33.00
CA PRO A 44 0.12 0.65 32.55
C PRO A 44 -0.82 0.12 33.66
N CYS A 45 -0.26 -0.50 34.69
CA CYS A 45 -0.96 -1.00 35.86
C CYS A 45 -0.97 -0.03 37.06
N ALA A 46 -0.35 1.14 36.93
CA ALA A 46 -0.38 2.17 37.97
C ALA A 46 -1.82 2.63 38.26
N GLY A 47 -2.36 2.24 39.42
CA GLY A 47 -3.71 2.60 39.87
C GLY A 47 -4.82 1.66 39.41
N VAL A 48 -4.49 0.57 38.72
CA VAL A 48 -5.44 -0.50 38.38
C VAL A 48 -5.65 -1.40 39.59
N ALA A 49 -6.90 -1.56 40.01
CA ALA A 49 -7.29 -2.47 41.09
C ALA A 49 -8.11 -3.62 40.51
N CYS A 50 -7.58 -4.84 40.62
CA CYS A 50 -8.22 -6.05 40.11
C CYS A 50 -9.01 -6.81 41.18
N GLU A 51 -9.94 -7.64 40.75
CA GLU A 51 -10.75 -8.50 41.64
C GLU A 51 -9.86 -9.56 42.32
N GLU A 52 -10.39 -10.22 43.36
CA GLU A 52 -9.63 -11.26 44.07
C GLU A 52 -9.22 -12.39 43.10
N ALA A 53 -7.94 -12.76 43.14
CA ALA A 53 -7.27 -13.73 42.26
C ALA A 53 -6.92 -13.26 40.83
N GLN A 54 -7.10 -11.97 40.51
CA GLN A 54 -6.60 -11.37 39.28
C GLN A 54 -5.36 -10.52 39.53
N ILE A 55 -4.56 -10.32 38.49
CA ILE A 55 -3.42 -9.39 38.48
C ILE A 55 -3.58 -8.42 37.33
N CYS A 56 -2.92 -7.27 37.44
CA CYS A 56 -2.84 -6.37 36.31
C CYS A 56 -1.67 -6.79 35.42
N SER A 57 -1.96 -7.11 34.17
CA SER A 57 -0.99 -7.32 33.10
C SER A 57 -1.33 -6.34 31.97
N SER A 58 -0.34 -5.59 31.47
CA SER A 58 -0.49 -4.62 30.37
C SER A 58 -1.71 -3.68 30.49
N GLY A 59 -2.02 -3.26 31.72
CA GLY A 59 -3.11 -2.33 32.04
C GLY A 59 -4.51 -2.95 32.12
N ARG A 60 -4.62 -4.29 32.10
CA ARG A 60 -5.88 -5.04 32.20
C ARG A 60 -5.82 -6.04 33.35
N CYS A 61 -6.97 -6.32 33.94
CA CYS A 61 -7.09 -7.38 34.95
C CYS A 61 -7.26 -8.72 34.27
N VAL A 62 -6.28 -9.59 34.45
CA VAL A 62 -6.23 -10.95 33.91
C VAL A 62 -6.15 -11.97 35.03
N ASP A 63 -6.59 -13.19 34.75
CA ASP A 63 -6.44 -14.29 35.70
C ASP A 63 -4.95 -14.62 35.86
N ARG A 64 -4.51 -14.96 37.07
CA ARG A 64 -3.08 -15.20 37.37
C ARG A 64 -2.43 -16.30 36.53
N ASP A 65 -3.23 -17.29 36.13
CA ASP A 65 -2.81 -18.43 35.33
C ASP A 65 -3.24 -18.28 33.85
N ALA A 66 -3.73 -17.10 33.45
CA ALA A 66 -4.00 -16.79 32.05
C ALA A 66 -2.66 -16.77 31.29
N ASP A 67 -2.65 -17.35 30.11
CA ASP A 67 -1.51 -17.43 29.21
C ASP A 67 -2.04 -16.86 27.88
N GLU A 68 -1.91 -15.54 27.72
CA GLU A 68 -2.58 -14.80 26.64
C GLU A 68 -1.89 -15.00 25.28
N ASP A 69 -0.57 -15.21 25.27
CA ASP A 69 0.23 -15.47 24.08
C ASP A 69 0.53 -16.96 23.80
N GLY A 70 0.26 -17.84 24.76
CA GLY A 70 0.30 -19.29 24.61
C GLY A 70 1.68 -19.92 24.77
N ASP A 71 2.61 -19.25 25.44
CA ASP A 71 3.99 -19.71 25.61
C ASP A 71 4.19 -20.67 26.80
N GLY A 72 3.16 -20.85 27.63
CA GLY A 72 3.13 -21.74 28.78
C GLY A 72 3.51 -21.09 30.11
N TYR A 73 3.78 -19.79 30.14
CA TYR A 73 3.87 -18.98 31.34
C TYR A 73 2.53 -18.29 31.59
N GLY A 74 2.05 -18.35 32.83
CA GLY A 74 0.87 -17.57 33.19
C GLY A 74 1.26 -16.13 33.48
N ALA A 75 0.33 -15.19 33.33
CA ALA A 75 0.47 -13.76 33.59
C ALA A 75 1.17 -13.41 34.91
N ALA A 76 1.11 -14.27 35.92
CA ALA A 76 1.81 -14.07 37.21
C ALA A 76 3.33 -14.27 37.16
N LEU A 77 3.85 -14.90 36.11
CA LEU A 77 5.28 -15.13 35.87
C LEU A 77 5.76 -14.42 34.60
N ASP A 78 4.83 -13.89 33.81
CA ASP A 78 5.08 -13.21 32.55
C ASP A 78 5.09 -11.68 32.74
N CYS A 79 6.09 -11.01 32.17
CA CYS A 79 6.19 -9.55 32.26
C CYS A 79 5.50 -8.81 31.11
N ASP A 80 5.13 -9.51 30.03
CA ASP A 80 4.21 -9.05 29.00
C ASP A 80 3.52 -10.26 28.35
N ASP A 81 2.43 -10.71 28.96
CA ASP A 81 1.61 -11.89 28.58
C ASP A 81 0.99 -11.79 27.16
N GLN A 82 1.29 -10.74 26.39
CA GLN A 82 0.90 -10.57 24.99
C GLN A 82 2.09 -10.74 24.02
N ASP A 83 3.30 -10.94 24.53
CA ASP A 83 4.54 -11.10 23.77
C ASP A 83 5.25 -12.41 24.19
N PRO A 84 5.18 -13.47 23.36
CA PRO A 84 5.68 -14.81 23.71
C PRO A 84 7.21 -14.89 23.81
N GLU A 85 7.93 -13.78 23.62
CA GLU A 85 9.37 -13.68 23.85
C GLU A 85 9.71 -13.12 25.26
N VAL A 86 8.73 -12.67 26.05
CA VAL A 86 8.92 -11.87 27.28
C VAL A 86 8.61 -12.64 28.58
N VAL A 87 9.24 -13.79 28.73
CA VAL A 87 9.02 -14.69 29.89
C VAL A 87 9.83 -14.36 31.16
N GLN A 88 9.61 -15.17 32.20
CA GLN A 88 10.47 -15.24 33.39
C GLN A 88 11.97 -15.30 33.01
N ASP A 89 12.77 -14.45 33.68
CA ASP A 89 14.21 -14.25 33.47
C ASP A 89 14.61 -13.56 32.14
N SER A 90 13.65 -13.16 31.30
CA SER A 90 13.94 -12.26 30.17
C SER A 90 14.59 -10.97 30.63
N GLN A 91 15.51 -10.44 29.83
CA GLN A 91 16.26 -9.21 30.14
C GLN A 91 15.89 -8.11 29.16
N PHE A 92 15.71 -6.89 29.68
CA PHE A 92 15.46 -5.72 28.87
C PHE A 92 16.51 -4.65 29.15
N PRO A 93 17.09 -3.99 28.13
CA PRO A 93 18.07 -2.93 28.34
C PRO A 93 17.42 -1.72 29.03
N CYS A 94 18.18 -1.10 29.92
CA CYS A 94 17.80 0.13 30.59
C CYS A 94 19.05 1.02 30.76
N SER A 95 18.87 2.30 31.04
CA SER A 95 19.98 3.23 31.20
C SER A 95 19.80 4.19 32.36
N SER A 96 20.91 4.67 32.89
CA SER A 96 21.00 5.73 33.88
C SER A 96 21.90 6.87 33.34
N PRO A 97 22.01 8.00 34.05
CA PRO A 97 23.00 9.03 33.72
C PRO A 97 24.46 8.55 33.71
N CYS A 98 24.75 7.40 34.33
CA CYS A 98 26.10 6.91 34.54
C CYS A 98 26.47 5.69 33.67
N GLY A 99 25.50 5.10 32.97
CA GLY A 99 25.73 4.01 32.01
C GLY A 99 24.50 3.15 31.76
N ASP A 100 24.70 2.12 30.94
CA ASP A 100 23.68 1.14 30.63
C ASP A 100 23.62 0.01 31.67
N GLY A 101 22.48 -0.67 31.69
CA GLY A 101 22.20 -1.83 32.50
C GLY A 101 21.07 -2.65 31.91
N SER A 102 20.58 -3.61 32.69
CA SER A 102 19.47 -4.47 32.39
C SER A 102 18.47 -4.49 33.54
N ARG A 103 17.22 -4.77 33.20
CA ARG A 103 16.19 -5.22 34.15
C ARG A 103 15.79 -6.63 33.77
N THR A 104 15.51 -7.45 34.77
CA THR A 104 15.14 -8.86 34.57
C THR A 104 13.68 -9.05 34.91
N CYS A 105 12.94 -9.83 34.13
CA CYS A 105 11.61 -10.25 34.49
C CYS A 105 11.68 -11.24 35.66
N ARG A 106 11.05 -10.92 36.78
CA ARG A 106 10.92 -11.84 37.91
C ARG A 106 9.52 -11.80 38.50
N ASP A 107 8.89 -12.97 38.57
CA ASP A 107 7.55 -13.15 39.15
C ASP A 107 6.53 -12.18 38.52
N GLY A 108 6.55 -12.09 37.18
CA GLY A 108 5.65 -11.22 36.40
C GLY A 108 5.87 -9.72 36.62
N THR A 109 7.03 -9.32 37.14
CA THR A 109 7.40 -7.91 37.33
C THR A 109 8.85 -7.66 36.91
N TRP A 110 9.09 -6.57 36.19
CA TRP A 110 10.43 -6.12 35.89
C TRP A 110 11.15 -5.66 37.16
N THR A 111 12.35 -6.18 37.41
CA THR A 111 13.21 -5.63 38.47
C THR A 111 13.59 -4.18 38.18
N ASP A 112 14.07 -3.48 39.22
CA ASP A 112 14.76 -2.22 39.02
C ASP A 112 15.92 -2.38 38.03
N CYS A 113 16.21 -1.30 37.30
CA CYS A 113 17.35 -1.23 36.40
C CYS A 113 18.65 -1.39 37.20
N ASP A 114 19.51 -2.33 36.79
CA ASP A 114 20.82 -2.55 37.41
C ASP A 114 21.90 -1.55 36.96
N ALA A 115 21.54 -0.62 36.06
CA ALA A 115 22.44 0.41 35.56
C ALA A 115 23.09 1.17 36.72
N PRO A 116 24.39 1.48 36.63
CA PRO A 116 25.12 2.12 37.72
C PRO A 116 24.48 3.47 38.04
N SER A 117 24.23 3.77 39.31
CA SER A 117 23.76 5.09 39.75
C SER A 117 24.90 6.01 40.21
N ASP A 118 26.08 5.43 40.42
CA ASP A 118 27.32 6.14 40.72
C ASP A 118 28.14 6.29 39.43
N CYS A 119 28.37 7.55 39.03
CA CYS A 119 29.12 7.89 37.83
C CYS A 119 30.64 7.79 38.05
N THR A 120 31.09 7.52 39.27
CA THR A 120 32.50 7.32 39.56
C THR A 120 33.01 6.02 38.95
N CYS A 121 34.25 6.09 38.46
CA CYS A 121 34.96 4.95 37.91
C CYS A 121 36.36 4.84 38.50
N SER A 122 36.96 3.66 38.39
CA SER A 122 38.34 3.46 38.85
C SER A 122 39.31 3.95 37.77
N PRO A 123 40.35 4.74 38.10
CA PRO A 123 41.31 5.22 37.12
C PRO A 123 41.88 4.10 36.23
N GLY A 124 41.73 4.25 34.92
CA GLY A 124 42.16 3.28 33.92
C GLY A 124 41.13 2.16 33.62
N GLU A 125 39.99 2.12 34.30
CA GLU A 125 38.84 1.27 33.95
C GLU A 125 38.38 1.58 32.53
N LYS A 126 37.97 0.55 31.79
CA LYS A 126 37.46 0.67 30.43
C LYS A 126 36.07 0.05 30.36
N ARG A 127 35.18 0.67 29.59
CA ARG A 127 33.88 0.10 29.24
C ARG A 127 33.72 0.09 27.74
N GLU A 128 33.15 -1.01 27.26
CA GLU A 128 32.77 -1.22 25.87
C GLU A 128 31.28 -0.93 25.76
N GLU A 129 30.94 -0.07 24.80
CA GLU A 129 29.57 0.29 24.48
C GLU A 129 29.32 -0.09 23.01
N LEU A 130 28.22 -0.79 22.77
CA LEU A 130 27.81 -1.13 21.41
C LEU A 130 27.43 0.15 20.67
N CYS A 131 27.87 0.28 19.42
CA CYS A 131 27.55 1.45 18.62
C CYS A 131 27.58 1.15 17.12
N GLY A 132 26.95 2.03 16.34
CA GLY A 132 26.99 1.94 14.89
C GLY A 132 26.49 0.60 14.34
N ARG A 133 27.23 -0.01 13.41
CA ARG A 133 26.90 -1.30 12.76
C ARG A 133 27.53 -2.49 13.51
N CYS A 134 27.16 -2.64 14.78
CA CYS A 134 27.78 -3.59 15.72
C CYS A 134 29.27 -3.33 15.88
N GLY A 135 29.64 -2.05 15.85
CA GLY A 135 30.93 -1.61 16.32
C GLY A 135 30.94 -1.50 17.84
N VAL A 136 32.13 -1.27 18.37
CA VAL A 136 32.35 -1.05 19.79
C VAL A 136 33.06 0.29 19.96
N ALA A 137 32.50 1.14 20.81
CA ALA A 137 33.18 2.32 21.32
C ALA A 137 33.71 2.00 22.71
N VAL A 138 34.96 2.38 22.97
CA VAL A 138 35.55 2.25 24.30
C VAL A 138 35.50 3.61 24.98
N ARG A 139 34.99 3.66 26.21
CA ARG A 139 35.23 4.80 27.10
C ARG A 139 36.21 4.41 28.19
N GLN A 140 37.10 5.34 28.54
CA GLN A 140 38.11 5.11 29.57
C GLN A 140 37.92 6.06 30.75
N CYS A 141 38.10 5.53 31.94
CA CYS A 141 38.11 6.30 33.17
C CYS A 141 39.46 7.02 33.33
N ASP A 142 39.43 8.32 33.50
CA ASP A 142 40.62 9.12 33.69
C ASP A 142 41.19 9.04 35.13
N GLY A 143 42.28 9.76 35.38
CA GLY A 143 42.92 9.81 36.70
C GLY A 143 42.08 10.49 37.80
N GLY A 144 41.03 11.21 37.41
CA GLY A 144 40.09 11.91 38.29
C GLY A 144 38.87 11.08 38.66
N GLY A 145 38.67 9.91 38.05
CA GLY A 145 37.49 9.07 38.27
C GLY A 145 36.30 9.49 37.42
N GLU A 146 36.54 10.19 36.31
CA GLU A 146 35.52 10.60 35.34
C GLU A 146 35.66 9.79 34.04
N TRP A 147 34.52 9.45 33.42
CA TRP A 147 34.51 8.79 32.12
C TRP A 147 34.84 9.78 31.00
N SER A 148 35.76 9.40 30.11
CA SER A 148 36.00 10.14 28.87
C SER A 148 34.79 10.08 27.94
N GLU A 149 34.75 11.00 26.96
CA GLU A 149 33.88 10.78 25.80
C GLU A 149 34.22 9.42 25.16
N PRO A 150 33.22 8.68 24.65
CA PRO A 150 33.46 7.43 23.94
C PRO A 150 34.42 7.67 22.78
N GLU A 151 35.42 6.79 22.65
CA GLU A 151 36.26 6.74 21.46
C GLU A 151 35.38 6.43 20.23
N GLY A 152 35.90 6.70 19.03
CA GLY A 152 35.13 6.43 17.80
C GLY A 152 34.72 4.96 17.71
N CYS A 153 33.56 4.69 17.09
CA CYS A 153 33.11 3.31 16.85
C CYS A 153 34.12 2.55 16.00
N GLU A 154 34.73 1.53 16.58
CA GLU A 154 35.62 0.62 15.88
C GLU A 154 34.84 -0.62 15.43
N ASP A 155 35.36 -1.33 14.42
CA ASP A 155 34.86 -2.64 13.97
C ASP A 155 33.40 -2.70 13.44
N GLU A 156 32.90 -1.61 12.85
CA GLU A 156 31.58 -1.49 12.21
C GLU A 156 31.42 -2.36 10.94
N GLN A 157 31.29 -3.68 11.12
CA GLN A 157 31.24 -4.65 10.01
C GLN A 157 29.82 -5.09 9.63
N GLY A 158 28.82 -4.68 10.40
CA GLY A 158 27.42 -5.05 10.18
C GLY A 158 26.80 -4.47 8.92
N ASP A 159 25.76 -5.13 8.39
CA ASP A 159 24.98 -4.66 7.24
C ASP A 159 24.05 -3.48 7.62
N CYS A 160 23.74 -3.35 8.90
CA CYS A 160 22.88 -2.34 9.50
C CYS A 160 23.19 -2.15 10.99
N SER A 161 22.57 -1.15 11.62
CA SER A 161 22.64 -0.92 13.06
C SER A 161 21.49 -1.62 13.77
N PRO A 162 21.68 -2.22 14.96
CA PRO A 162 20.62 -2.94 15.67
C PRO A 162 19.38 -2.07 15.87
N GLY A 163 18.20 -2.67 15.71
CA GLY A 163 16.91 -1.98 15.82
C GLY A 163 16.59 -1.01 14.67
N SER A 164 17.49 -0.83 13.70
CA SER A 164 17.17 -0.02 12.51
C SER A 164 16.07 -0.70 11.70
N VAL A 165 15.19 0.12 11.12
CA VAL A 165 14.13 -0.33 10.21
C VAL A 165 14.49 0.10 8.79
N GLY A 166 14.38 -0.83 7.84
CA GLY A 166 14.50 -0.56 6.41
C GLY A 166 13.14 -0.66 5.74
N GLU A 167 12.80 0.31 4.90
CA GLU A 167 11.55 0.33 4.14
C GLU A 167 11.81 0.28 2.63
N GLN A 168 10.92 -0.38 1.89
CA GLN A 168 10.95 -0.42 0.43
C GLN A 168 9.55 -0.51 -0.14
N THR A 169 9.33 0.13 -1.30
CA THR A 169 8.12 -0.09 -2.11
C THR A 169 8.09 -1.50 -2.70
N CYS A 170 6.91 -2.09 -2.78
CA CYS A 170 6.66 -3.41 -3.35
C CYS A 170 5.24 -3.50 -3.94
N GLY A 171 5.01 -4.48 -4.83
CA GLY A 171 3.68 -4.75 -5.36
C GLY A 171 2.97 -3.55 -5.97
N ASN A 172 1.66 -3.43 -5.72
CA ASN A 172 0.81 -2.33 -6.16
C ASN A 172 0.94 -1.10 -5.25
N CYS A 173 2.13 -0.48 -5.23
CA CYS A 173 2.48 0.65 -4.34
C CYS A 173 2.34 0.34 -2.84
N GLY A 174 2.45 -0.94 -2.49
CA GLY A 174 2.62 -1.33 -1.10
C GLY A 174 4.01 -0.96 -0.59
N THR A 175 4.17 -1.08 0.72
CA THR A 175 5.44 -0.93 1.43
C THR A 175 5.68 -2.20 2.21
N ARG A 176 6.94 -2.62 2.26
CA ARG A 176 7.39 -3.69 3.17
C ARG A 176 8.52 -3.18 4.02
N SER A 177 8.58 -3.72 5.23
CA SER A 177 9.56 -3.36 6.24
C SER A 177 10.47 -4.55 6.54
N ARG A 178 11.61 -4.26 7.15
CA ARG A 178 12.46 -5.24 7.83
C ARG A 178 13.22 -4.57 8.96
N SER A 179 13.48 -5.32 10.02
CA SER A 179 14.29 -4.89 11.14
C SER A 179 15.73 -5.41 11.02
N CYS A 180 16.65 -4.68 11.63
CA CYS A 180 18.02 -5.13 11.84
C CYS A 180 18.13 -5.81 13.20
N SER A 181 18.63 -7.04 13.24
CA SER A 181 18.87 -7.76 14.49
C SER A 181 20.09 -7.23 15.26
N ASP A 182 20.26 -7.69 16.49
CA ASP A 182 21.42 -7.38 17.33
C ASP A 182 22.73 -7.94 16.80
N ASP A 183 22.67 -8.91 15.87
CA ASP A 183 23.84 -9.39 15.11
C ASP A 183 24.20 -8.48 13.92
N CYS A 184 23.54 -7.32 13.81
CA CYS A 184 23.69 -6.36 12.73
C CYS A 184 23.49 -6.92 11.33
N ARG A 185 22.51 -7.83 11.22
CA ARG A 185 22.04 -8.35 9.96
C ARG A 185 20.58 -7.96 9.76
N TRP A 186 20.25 -7.66 8.51
CA TRP A 186 18.87 -7.49 8.15
C TRP A 186 18.14 -8.82 8.27
N ASN A 187 17.01 -8.81 8.96
CA ASN A 187 16.05 -9.88 8.88
C ASN A 187 15.47 -9.98 7.47
N GLY A 188 14.69 -11.04 7.24
CA GLY A 188 13.88 -11.15 6.02
C GLY A 188 12.98 -9.92 5.85
N TRP A 189 12.66 -9.60 4.60
CA TRP A 189 11.58 -8.65 4.34
C TRP A 189 10.27 -9.25 4.81
N GLU A 190 9.47 -8.46 5.51
CA GLU A 190 8.08 -8.76 5.80
C GLU A 190 7.26 -8.80 4.51
N ASP A 191 6.01 -9.25 4.64
CA ASP A 191 5.05 -9.22 3.56
C ASP A 191 4.78 -7.78 3.09
N CYS A 192 4.35 -7.66 1.83
CA CYS A 192 4.02 -6.35 1.28
C CYS A 192 2.67 -5.89 1.82
N GLU A 193 2.64 -4.77 2.53
CA GLU A 193 1.42 -4.18 3.07
C GLU A 193 1.00 -2.95 2.26
N GLY A 194 -0.27 -2.56 2.35
CA GLY A 194 -0.76 -1.34 1.70
C GLY A 194 -0.88 -1.42 0.18
N GLU A 195 -0.96 -2.62 -0.40
CA GLU A 195 -1.21 -2.77 -1.83
C GLU A 195 -2.58 -2.16 -2.22
N HIS A 196 -2.58 -1.37 -3.29
CA HIS A 196 -3.76 -0.66 -3.78
C HIS A 196 -4.12 -1.05 -5.23
N GLY A 197 -5.15 -0.41 -5.78
CA GLY A 197 -6.02 -0.97 -6.81
C GLY A 197 -5.40 -1.36 -8.17
N CYS A 198 -4.12 -1.08 -8.45
CA CYS A 198 -3.42 -1.53 -9.66
C CYS A 198 -1.89 -1.36 -9.59
N GLU A 199 -1.17 -2.04 -10.49
CA GLU A 199 0.27 -1.92 -10.65
C GLU A 199 0.63 -0.70 -11.51
N PRO A 200 1.59 0.16 -11.09
CA PRO A 200 1.97 1.38 -11.81
C PRO A 200 2.28 1.14 -13.29
N GLY A 201 1.73 1.98 -14.17
CA GLY A 201 1.91 1.86 -15.61
C GLY A 201 1.06 0.80 -16.30
N SER A 202 0.31 -0.02 -15.55
CA SER A 202 -0.66 -0.94 -16.13
C SER A 202 -1.72 -0.21 -16.96
N VAL A 203 -2.14 -0.81 -18.06
CA VAL A 203 -3.20 -0.27 -18.93
C VAL A 203 -4.37 -1.24 -18.96
N GLU A 204 -5.56 -0.73 -18.66
CA GLU A 204 -6.81 -1.47 -18.79
C GLU A 204 -7.58 -0.97 -20.01
N SER A 205 -8.19 -1.89 -20.77
CA SER A 205 -9.02 -1.59 -21.93
C SER A 205 -10.38 -2.24 -21.79
N ARG A 206 -11.43 -1.52 -22.23
CA ARG A 206 -12.79 -2.05 -22.27
C ARG A 206 -13.55 -1.59 -23.52
N PRO A 207 -14.56 -2.35 -23.97
CA PRO A 207 -15.41 -1.94 -25.07
C PRO A 207 -16.28 -0.74 -24.68
N CYS A 208 -16.61 0.09 -25.67
CA CYS A 208 -17.53 1.23 -25.52
C CYS A 208 -18.18 1.56 -26.87
N GLY A 209 -19.32 2.25 -26.85
CA GLY A 209 -19.94 2.81 -28.06
C GLY A 209 -20.20 1.80 -29.18
N LEU A 210 -20.00 2.23 -30.43
CA LEU A 210 -20.16 1.40 -31.63
C LEU A 210 -18.89 0.56 -31.88
N CYS A 211 -18.67 -0.48 -31.06
CA CYS A 211 -17.46 -1.34 -31.09
C CYS A 211 -16.14 -0.59 -30.88
N GLY A 212 -16.19 0.59 -30.28
CA GLY A 212 -15.02 1.32 -29.88
C GLY A 212 -14.35 0.70 -28.65
N SER A 213 -13.20 1.27 -28.30
CA SER A 213 -12.47 0.93 -27.08
C SER A 213 -12.06 2.19 -26.34
N GLN A 214 -12.06 2.10 -25.02
CA GLN A 214 -11.49 3.13 -24.16
C GLN A 214 -10.51 2.48 -23.21
N THR A 215 -9.50 3.26 -22.81
CA THR A 215 -8.41 2.80 -21.97
C THR A 215 -8.25 3.69 -20.75
N ARG A 216 -7.66 3.16 -19.69
CA ARG A 216 -7.15 3.94 -18.56
C ARG A 216 -5.81 3.36 -18.15
N THR A 217 -5.00 4.19 -17.50
CA THR A 217 -3.66 3.81 -17.06
C THR A 217 -3.58 3.91 -15.54
N CYS A 218 -2.85 3.02 -14.90
CA CYS A 218 -2.55 3.11 -13.48
C CYS A 218 -1.39 4.09 -13.28
N THR A 219 -1.54 5.06 -12.37
CA THR A 219 -0.50 6.03 -12.06
C THR A 219 0.58 5.43 -11.15
N ASP A 220 1.67 6.18 -10.95
CA ASP A 220 2.71 5.82 -9.97
C ASP A 220 2.20 5.83 -8.52
N ASP A 221 1.04 6.45 -8.28
CA ASP A 221 0.32 6.42 -6.99
C ASP A 221 -0.63 5.22 -6.87
N CYS A 222 -0.57 4.26 -7.81
CA CYS A 222 -1.45 3.09 -7.88
C CYS A 222 -2.94 3.38 -7.94
N GLU A 223 -3.28 4.52 -8.54
CA GLU A 223 -4.65 4.90 -8.84
C GLU A 223 -4.92 4.81 -10.32
N TRP A 224 -6.09 4.26 -10.67
CA TRP A 224 -6.54 4.28 -12.05
C TRP A 224 -6.92 5.70 -12.48
N THR A 225 -6.35 6.17 -13.58
CA THR A 225 -6.84 7.40 -14.21
C THR A 225 -8.32 7.28 -14.60
N SER A 226 -8.93 8.43 -14.87
CA SER A 226 -10.20 8.46 -15.59
C SER A 226 -10.07 7.72 -16.92
N TRP A 227 -11.15 7.07 -17.33
CA TRP A 227 -11.23 6.45 -18.65
C TRP A 227 -11.06 7.48 -19.76
N SER A 228 -10.31 7.12 -20.79
CA SER A 228 -10.21 7.88 -22.03
C SER A 228 -11.59 8.03 -22.68
N ALA A 229 -11.71 8.98 -23.61
CA ALA A 229 -12.83 8.99 -24.54
C ALA A 229 -12.89 7.66 -25.31
N CYS A 230 -14.10 7.29 -25.74
CA CYS A 230 -14.29 6.12 -26.59
C CYS A 230 -13.66 6.39 -27.97
N GLY A 231 -12.70 5.57 -28.36
CA GLY A 231 -12.00 5.67 -29.65
C GLY A 231 -12.34 4.49 -30.56
N GLY A 232 -12.24 4.72 -31.87
CA GLY A 232 -12.43 3.66 -32.87
C GLY A 232 -13.88 3.22 -33.05
N GLU A 233 -14.85 4.11 -32.83
CA GLU A 233 -16.26 3.81 -33.08
C GLU A 233 -16.55 3.60 -34.57
N GLY A 234 -17.30 2.55 -34.87
CA GLY A 234 -17.80 2.25 -36.21
C GLY A 234 -19.06 3.04 -36.57
N VAL A 235 -19.65 2.71 -37.73
CA VAL A 235 -20.80 3.42 -38.31
C VAL A 235 -22.15 2.80 -37.95
N CYS A 236 -22.15 1.61 -37.35
CA CYS A 236 -23.33 0.85 -36.98
C CYS A 236 -23.06 -0.01 -35.75
N ALA A 237 -24.10 -0.43 -35.02
CA ALA A 237 -23.94 -1.36 -33.91
C ALA A 237 -23.77 -2.80 -34.44
N ALA A 238 -22.81 -3.55 -33.91
CA ALA A 238 -22.55 -4.93 -34.33
C ALA A 238 -23.82 -5.79 -34.29
N GLY A 239 -24.04 -6.58 -35.35
CA GLY A 239 -25.21 -7.42 -35.51
C GLY A 239 -26.47 -6.70 -36.02
N THR A 240 -26.47 -5.36 -36.13
CA THR A 240 -27.60 -4.63 -36.72
C THR A 240 -27.81 -5.07 -38.16
N VAL A 241 -29.04 -5.38 -38.54
CA VAL A 241 -29.40 -5.69 -39.92
C VAL A 241 -30.03 -4.46 -40.56
N GLN A 242 -29.49 -4.06 -41.70
CA GLN A 242 -30.11 -3.06 -42.55
C GLN A 242 -30.74 -3.77 -43.75
N THR A 243 -31.95 -3.35 -44.11
CA THR A 243 -32.69 -3.88 -45.25
C THR A 243 -33.10 -2.72 -46.13
N GLN A 244 -33.01 -2.90 -47.45
CA GLN A 244 -33.49 -1.93 -48.42
C GLN A 244 -34.13 -2.62 -49.62
N ALA A 245 -34.98 -1.88 -50.33
CA ALA A 245 -35.57 -2.34 -51.58
C ALA A 245 -34.52 -2.50 -52.68
N CYS A 246 -34.75 -3.39 -53.63
CA CYS A 246 -33.86 -3.65 -54.74
C CYS A 246 -34.55 -4.35 -55.91
N GLY A 247 -33.88 -4.35 -57.06
CA GLY A 247 -34.35 -5.01 -58.28
C GLY A 247 -35.53 -4.30 -58.93
N ASN A 248 -36.08 -4.93 -59.98
CA ASN A 248 -37.15 -4.35 -60.77
C ASN A 248 -38.37 -4.02 -59.89
N CYS A 249 -38.95 -2.85 -60.15
CA CYS A 249 -40.02 -2.22 -59.38
C CYS A 249 -39.74 -1.96 -57.89
N GLU A 250 -38.50 -2.06 -57.42
CA GLU A 250 -38.18 -2.05 -55.97
C GLU A 250 -38.97 -3.13 -55.19
N ALA A 251 -39.47 -4.16 -55.87
CA ALA A 251 -40.30 -5.21 -55.28
C ALA A 251 -39.47 -6.22 -54.47
N GLY A 252 -38.17 -6.28 -54.76
CA GLY A 252 -37.23 -7.13 -54.05
C GLY A 252 -36.67 -6.47 -52.80
N SER A 253 -36.04 -7.28 -51.96
CA SER A 253 -35.38 -6.87 -50.74
C SER A 253 -33.99 -7.48 -50.65
N GLN A 254 -33.02 -6.67 -50.24
CA GLN A 254 -31.67 -7.11 -49.90
C GLN A 254 -31.31 -6.62 -48.50
N SER A 255 -30.50 -7.40 -47.80
CA SER A 255 -30.06 -7.08 -46.45
C SER A 255 -28.55 -7.17 -46.30
N ARG A 256 -28.01 -6.47 -45.32
CA ARG A 256 -26.64 -6.61 -44.83
C ARG A 256 -26.62 -6.54 -43.32
N THR A 257 -25.63 -7.18 -42.72
CA THR A 257 -25.43 -7.18 -41.27
C THR A 257 -24.16 -6.42 -40.92
N CYS A 258 -24.24 -5.57 -39.91
CA CYS A 258 -23.11 -4.85 -39.36
C CYS A 258 -22.17 -5.85 -38.70
N ALA A 259 -20.89 -5.84 -39.11
CA ALA A 259 -19.89 -6.76 -38.59
C ALA A 259 -19.46 -6.40 -37.16
N ASN A 260 -18.66 -7.26 -36.52
CA ASN A 260 -18.23 -7.08 -35.13
C ASN A 260 -17.22 -5.93 -34.94
N ASP A 261 -16.61 -5.46 -36.02
CA ASP A 261 -15.84 -4.21 -36.10
C ASP A 261 -16.73 -2.98 -36.36
N CYS A 262 -18.05 -3.14 -36.24
CA CYS A 262 -19.05 -2.10 -36.42
C CYS A 262 -18.98 -1.40 -37.80
N SER A 263 -18.61 -2.16 -38.84
CA SER A 263 -18.62 -1.72 -40.23
C SER A 263 -19.70 -2.45 -41.04
N TRP A 264 -20.22 -1.78 -42.07
CA TRP A 264 -21.16 -2.40 -43.00
C TRP A 264 -20.41 -3.20 -44.07
N GLY A 265 -20.76 -4.47 -44.20
CA GLY A 265 -20.35 -5.28 -45.34
C GLY A 265 -21.10 -4.92 -46.64
N ALA A 266 -20.81 -5.70 -47.69
CA ALA A 266 -21.56 -5.65 -48.93
C ALA A 266 -23.04 -6.06 -48.72
N TRP A 267 -23.92 -5.54 -49.56
CA TRP A 267 -25.32 -5.99 -49.61
C TRP A 267 -25.40 -7.45 -50.07
N GLY A 268 -26.30 -8.22 -49.45
CA GLY A 268 -26.66 -9.55 -49.94
C GLY A 268 -27.36 -9.49 -51.29
N SER A 269 -27.55 -10.65 -51.92
CA SER A 269 -28.27 -10.74 -53.19
C SER A 269 -29.71 -10.25 -53.06
N CYS A 270 -30.19 -9.55 -54.09
CA CYS A 270 -31.58 -9.11 -54.16
C CYS A 270 -32.54 -10.30 -54.27
N SER A 271 -33.48 -10.41 -53.35
CA SER A 271 -34.47 -11.50 -53.30
C SER A 271 -35.87 -10.94 -53.52
N GLY A 272 -36.69 -11.61 -54.33
CA GLY A 272 -38.09 -11.20 -54.58
C GLY A 272 -38.26 -10.04 -55.58
N ALA A 273 -37.24 -9.72 -56.37
CA ALA A 273 -37.36 -8.73 -57.44
C ALA A 273 -38.37 -9.17 -58.53
N GLY A 274 -39.06 -8.21 -59.14
CA GLY A 274 -39.91 -8.45 -60.31
C GLY A 274 -39.10 -9.00 -61.49
N VAL A 275 -39.75 -9.75 -62.39
CA VAL A 275 -39.07 -10.34 -63.56
C VAL A 275 -38.78 -9.32 -64.67
N CYS A 276 -39.37 -8.12 -64.58
CA CYS A 276 -39.22 -6.98 -65.49
C CYS A 276 -39.71 -5.69 -64.82
N ASP A 277 -39.35 -4.52 -65.36
CA ASP A 277 -39.92 -3.22 -64.95
C ASP A 277 -41.17 -2.88 -65.77
N PRO A 278 -42.17 -2.15 -65.22
CA PRO A 278 -43.43 -1.91 -65.90
C PRO A 278 -43.22 -1.15 -67.21
N GLY A 279 -43.80 -1.66 -68.30
CA GLY A 279 -43.60 -1.12 -69.64
C GLY A 279 -42.42 -1.71 -70.42
N ASP A 280 -41.58 -2.55 -69.82
CA ASP A 280 -40.56 -3.32 -70.54
C ASP A 280 -41.19 -4.24 -71.60
N TRP A 281 -40.46 -4.44 -72.70
CA TRP A 281 -40.88 -5.30 -73.81
C TRP A 281 -40.06 -6.58 -73.80
N GLY A 282 -40.74 -7.73 -73.69
CA GLY A 282 -40.13 -9.06 -73.71
C GLY A 282 -40.09 -9.68 -75.10
N ASP A 283 -39.33 -10.78 -75.22
CA ASP A 283 -38.91 -11.45 -76.46
C ASP A 283 -39.98 -11.55 -77.58
N TRP A 284 -39.52 -11.34 -78.82
CA TRP A 284 -40.32 -11.41 -80.04
C TRP A 284 -40.49 -12.87 -80.46
N GLY A 285 -41.71 -13.41 -80.37
CA GLY A 285 -41.98 -14.82 -80.74
C GLY A 285 -42.58 -15.63 -79.60
N CYS A 286 -43.55 -15.04 -78.90
CA CYS A 286 -44.25 -15.66 -77.76
C CYS A 286 -44.80 -17.07 -77.99
N TRP A 287 -45.04 -17.48 -79.24
CA TRP A 287 -45.48 -18.81 -79.67
C TRP A 287 -44.72 -19.25 -80.93
N ASP A 288 -44.57 -20.57 -81.11
CA ASP A 288 -43.93 -21.21 -82.26
C ASP A 288 -44.69 -20.86 -83.55
N GLY A 289 -44.25 -19.78 -84.23
CA GLY A 289 -44.79 -19.32 -85.52
C GLY A 289 -45.56 -17.99 -85.55
N GLU A 290 -45.67 -17.21 -84.46
CA GLU A 290 -46.36 -15.89 -84.46
C GLU A 290 -45.49 -14.74 -83.90
N CYS A 291 -45.49 -13.58 -84.56
CA CYS A 291 -44.86 -12.36 -84.04
C CYS A 291 -45.76 -11.66 -83.01
N GLY A 292 -45.49 -11.94 -81.74
CA GLY A 292 -46.07 -11.25 -80.59
C GLY A 292 -45.00 -10.74 -79.65
N HIS A 293 -45.33 -9.69 -78.92
CA HIS A 293 -44.54 -9.17 -77.81
C HIS A 293 -45.34 -9.31 -76.50
N ARG A 294 -44.65 -9.26 -75.38
CA ARG A 294 -45.27 -9.14 -74.05
C ARG A 294 -44.79 -7.85 -73.39
N VAL A 295 -45.71 -7.14 -72.76
CA VAL A 295 -45.41 -5.93 -72.00
C VAL A 295 -45.43 -6.29 -70.52
N CYS A 296 -44.42 -5.84 -69.78
CA CYS A 296 -44.39 -5.98 -68.33
C CYS A 296 -45.47 -5.10 -67.69
N ARG A 297 -46.24 -5.66 -66.77
CA ARG A 297 -47.33 -4.96 -66.08
C ARG A 297 -46.84 -4.23 -64.83
N ASP A 298 -47.70 -3.41 -64.23
CA ASP A 298 -47.41 -2.67 -62.99
C ASP A 298 -47.17 -3.60 -61.78
N ASP A 299 -47.61 -4.86 -61.83
CA ASP A 299 -47.29 -5.90 -60.85
C ASP A 299 -45.96 -6.63 -61.13
N CYS A 300 -45.17 -6.11 -62.09
CA CYS A 300 -43.79 -6.54 -62.36
C CYS A 300 -43.68 -8.00 -62.81
N SER A 301 -44.79 -8.47 -63.39
CA SER A 301 -44.94 -9.75 -64.05
C SER A 301 -45.13 -9.53 -65.55
N TRP A 302 -44.62 -10.46 -66.35
CA TRP A 302 -44.86 -10.42 -67.79
C TRP A 302 -46.35 -10.57 -68.06
N GLY A 303 -46.90 -9.62 -68.81
CA GLY A 303 -48.26 -9.72 -69.30
C GLY A 303 -48.45 -10.88 -70.27
N GLY A 304 -49.71 -11.20 -70.55
CA GLY A 304 -50.06 -12.08 -71.66
C GLY A 304 -49.55 -11.50 -72.98
N CYS A 305 -49.22 -12.36 -73.93
CA CYS A 305 -48.71 -11.92 -75.22
C CYS A 305 -49.77 -11.17 -76.02
N VAL A 306 -49.35 -10.05 -76.60
CA VAL A 306 -50.17 -9.20 -77.44
C VAL A 306 -49.76 -9.46 -78.88
N SER A 307 -50.70 -9.87 -79.72
CA SER A 307 -50.43 -10.07 -81.14
C SER A 307 -50.20 -8.72 -81.81
N SER A 308 -49.06 -8.58 -82.50
CA SER A 308 -48.72 -7.37 -83.27
C SER A 308 -49.20 -7.42 -84.72
N GLY A 309 -50.01 -8.42 -85.08
CA GLY A 309 -50.39 -8.74 -86.46
C GLY A 309 -49.51 -9.86 -87.05
N PRO A 310 -49.82 -10.31 -88.28
CA PRO A 310 -49.03 -11.33 -88.95
C PRO A 310 -47.63 -10.78 -89.29
N CYS A 311 -46.62 -11.60 -89.03
CA CYS A 311 -45.43 -11.63 -89.86
C CYS A 311 -45.64 -12.66 -90.99
#